data_AF-A0A7Y3U2H1-F1
#
_entry.id   AF-A0A7Y3U2H1-F1
#
_cell.length_a   1.000
_cell.length_b   1.000
_cell.length_c   1.000
_cell.angle_alpha   90.00
_cell.angle_beta   90.00
_cell.angle_gamma   90.00
#
_symmetry.space_group_name_H-M   'P 1'
#
loop_
_entity.id
_entity.type
_entity.pdbx_description
1 polymer ?
#
loop_
_entity_poly.entity_id
_entity_poly.type
_entity_poly.pdbx_seq_one_letter_code
_entity_poly.pdbx_strand_id
1 'polypeptide(L)'
;MPRSFRALSKKAGIEKFRFHNLRHTFATRLIQCGIDVYTVQRLGRWKSIQMVLRYAHHHAESLRSGIAVLGRATEKISTNLAQSHEERATA
;
A
#
# COMPACT_ATOMS: atom_id res chain seq x y z
N MET A 1 -0.91 28.80 -13.03
CA MET A 1 -2.06 27.98 -13.48
C MET A 1 -2.40 28.34 -14.92
N PRO A 2 -2.24 27.45 -15.92
CA PRO A 2 -2.60 27.72 -17.31
C PRO A 2 -4.09 28.04 -17.46
N ARG A 3 -4.41 28.98 -18.37
CA ARG A 3 -5.79 29.44 -18.62
C ARG A 3 -6.71 28.32 -19.09
N SER A 4 -6.20 27.38 -19.88
CA SER A 4 -6.94 26.19 -20.36
C SER A 4 -7.48 25.32 -19.22
N PHE A 5 -6.67 25.12 -18.18
CA PHE A 5 -7.04 24.27 -17.05
C PHE A 5 -8.13 24.92 -16.18
N ARG A 6 -8.11 26.25 -16.03
CA ARG A 6 -9.16 26.99 -15.33
C ARG A 6 -10.49 26.92 -16.07
N ALA A 7 -10.48 26.97 -17.41
CA ALA A 7 -11.68 26.81 -18.23
C ALA A 7 -12.28 25.39 -18.09
N LEU A 8 -11.43 24.36 -18.10
CA LEU A 8 -11.83 22.97 -17.86
C LEU A 8 -12.43 22.76 -16.46
N SER A 9 -11.79 23.26 -15.41
CA SER A 9 -12.33 23.16 -14.04
C SER A 9 -13.68 23.87 -13.89
N LYS A 10 -13.85 25.03 -14.54
CA LYS A 10 -15.14 25.75 -14.55
C LYS A 10 -16.22 24.96 -15.29
N LYS A 11 -15.89 24.33 -16.42
CA LYS A 11 -16.82 23.46 -17.18
C LYS A 11 -17.19 22.19 -16.41
N ALA A 12 -16.26 21.66 -15.62
CA ALA A 12 -16.49 20.50 -14.76
C ALA A 12 -17.24 20.84 -13.45
N GLY A 13 -17.56 22.12 -13.18
CA GLY A 13 -18.24 22.53 -11.95
C GLY A 13 -17.41 22.40 -10.67
N ILE A 14 -16.08 22.26 -10.78
CA ILE A 14 -15.21 22.02 -9.63
C ILE A 14 -14.64 23.36 -9.14
N GLU A 15 -15.14 23.83 -8.00
CA GLU A 15 -14.62 25.03 -7.35
C GLU A 15 -13.31 24.75 -6.59
N LYS A 16 -12.38 25.73 -6.59
CA LYS A 16 -11.11 25.70 -5.83
C LYS A 16 -10.15 24.54 -6.18
N PHE A 17 -10.14 24.07 -7.42
CA PHE A 17 -9.20 23.04 -7.87
C PHE A 17 -7.76 23.57 -8.04
N ARG A 18 -6.77 22.95 -7.37
CA ARG A 18 -5.33 23.27 -7.51
C ARG A 18 -4.56 22.10 -8.14
N PHE A 19 -3.45 22.37 -8.84
CA PHE A 19 -2.61 21.35 -9.48
C PHE A 19 -1.98 20.44 -8.43
N HIS A 20 -1.72 20.97 -7.24
CA HIS A 20 -1.25 20.19 -6.12
C HIS A 20 -2.25 19.08 -5.73
N ASN A 21 -3.55 19.28 -5.97
CA ASN A 21 -4.57 18.27 -5.73
C ASN A 21 -4.38 17.06 -6.64
N LEU A 22 -3.93 17.24 -7.89
CA LEU A 22 -3.60 16.10 -8.77
C LEU A 22 -2.45 15.27 -8.18
N ARG A 23 -1.45 15.93 -7.61
CA ARG A 23 -0.32 15.26 -6.95
C ARG A 23 -0.78 14.49 -5.71
N HIS A 24 -1.79 14.98 -4.99
CA HIS A 24 -2.43 14.24 -3.90
C HIS A 24 -3.24 13.05 -4.43
N THR A 25 -4.08 13.25 -5.45
CA THR A 25 -4.85 12.17 -6.07
C THR A 25 -3.95 11.06 -6.61
N PHE A 26 -2.80 11.41 -7.19
CA PHE A 26 -1.78 10.47 -7.60
C PHE A 26 -1.25 9.62 -6.43
N ALA A 27 -0.89 10.26 -5.32
CA ALA A 27 -0.44 9.56 -4.10
C ALA A 27 -1.50 8.59 -3.58
N THR A 28 -2.73 9.08 -3.42
CA THR A 28 -3.85 8.29 -2.88
C THR A 28 -4.17 7.09 -3.76
N ARG A 29 -4.18 7.26 -5.09
CA ARG A 29 -4.45 6.15 -6.02
C ARG A 29 -3.37 5.08 -5.99
N LEU A 30 -2.09 5.45 -5.95
CA LEU A 30 -1.01 4.48 -5.86
C LEU A 30 -1.07 3.67 -4.56
N ILE A 31 -1.35 4.35 -3.45
CA ILE A 31 -1.48 3.67 -2.16
C ILE A 31 -2.72 2.76 -2.16
N GLN A 32 -3.84 3.19 -2.74
CA GLN A 32 -5.03 2.34 -2.90
C GLN A 32 -4.79 1.10 -3.77
N CYS A 33 -3.84 1.15 -4.72
CA CYS A 33 -3.42 -0.01 -5.49
C CYS A 33 -2.49 -0.95 -4.71
N GLY A 34 -2.21 -0.70 -3.43
CA GLY A 34 -1.33 -1.53 -2.60
C GLY A 34 0.16 -1.28 -2.82
N ILE A 35 0.54 -0.16 -3.44
CA ILE A 35 1.95 0.21 -3.61
C ILE A 35 2.48 0.80 -2.30
N ASP A 36 3.65 0.32 -1.90
CA ASP A 36 4.31 0.75 -0.68
C ASP A 36 4.62 2.27 -0.65
N VAL A 37 4.47 2.85 0.54
CA VAL A 37 4.59 4.30 0.79
C VAL A 37 5.99 4.82 0.41
N TYR A 38 7.04 4.01 0.60
CA TYR A 38 8.40 4.38 0.20
C TYR A 38 8.52 4.50 -1.33
N THR A 39 7.91 3.57 -2.06
CA THR A 39 7.89 3.59 -3.53
C THR A 39 7.13 4.81 -4.03
N VAL A 40 5.96 5.09 -3.45
CA VAL A 40 5.17 6.30 -3.76
C VAL A 40 5.97 7.58 -3.46
N GLN A 41 6.71 7.62 -2.35
CA GLN A 41 7.58 8.74 -2.00
C GLN A 41 8.61 9.03 -3.11
N ARG A 42 9.27 8.00 -3.63
CA ARG A 42 10.28 8.13 -4.69
C ARG A 42 9.67 8.54 -6.02
N LEU A 43 8.54 7.94 -6.40
CA LEU A 43 7.80 8.29 -7.62
C LEU A 43 7.32 9.74 -7.61
N GLY A 44 6.80 10.21 -6.48
CA GLY A 44 6.39 11.59 -6.33
C GLY A 44 7.56 12.56 -6.15
N ARG A 45 8.76 12.12 -5.76
CA ARG A 45 9.87 12.98 -5.29
C ARG A 45 9.45 13.85 -4.10
N TRP A 46 8.85 13.25 -3.08
CA TRP A 46 8.58 13.96 -1.82
C TRP A 46 9.82 13.95 -0.91
N LYS A 47 10.14 15.12 -0.34
CA LYS A 47 11.30 15.31 0.56
C LYS A 47 11.25 14.45 1.83
N SER A 48 10.06 14.14 2.33
CA SER A 48 9.86 13.37 3.56
C SER A 48 8.69 12.40 3.39
N ILE A 49 8.82 11.23 4.00
CA ILE A 49 7.79 10.20 4.01
C ILE A 49 6.53 10.65 4.78
N GLN A 50 6.69 11.55 5.76
CA GLN A 50 5.57 12.14 6.51
C GLN A 50 4.58 12.88 5.61
N MET A 51 5.04 13.44 4.49
CA MET A 51 4.14 14.10 3.52
C MET A 51 3.26 13.11 2.76
N VAL A 52 3.72 11.87 2.58
CA VAL A 52 2.99 10.81 1.87
C VAL A 52 2.11 10.02 2.83
N LEU A 53 2.56 9.83 4.08
CA LEU A 53 1.83 9.14 5.14
C LEU A 53 0.43 9.72 5.38
N ARG A 54 0.24 11.03 5.19
CA ARG A 54 -1.09 11.67 5.23
C ARG A 54 -2.13 11.00 4.32
N TYR A 55 -1.70 10.36 3.24
CA TYR A 55 -2.56 9.65 2.28
C TYR A 55 -2.56 8.14 2.49
N ALA A 56 -1.68 7.61 3.34
CA ALA A 56 -1.53 6.17 3.59
C ALA A 56 -2.61 5.59 4.51
N HIS A 57 -3.25 6.43 5.33
CA HIS A 57 -4.24 6.01 6.32
C HIS A 57 -5.52 5.38 5.71
N HIS A 58 -5.79 5.59 4.42
CA HIS A 58 -7.01 5.08 3.77
C HIS A 58 -6.91 3.64 3.25
N HIS A 59 -5.76 2.96 3.37
CA HIS A 59 -5.55 1.65 2.78
C HIS A 59 -5.28 0.57 3.84
N ALA A 60 -6.30 0.22 4.63
CA ALA A 60 -6.26 -0.93 5.53
C ALA A 60 -6.05 -2.27 4.80
N GLU A 61 -6.42 -2.34 3.52
CA GLU A 61 -6.24 -3.52 2.65
C GLU A 61 -4.76 -3.90 2.47
N SER A 62 -3.83 -2.94 2.56
CA SER A 62 -2.38 -3.19 2.47
C SER A 62 -1.88 -4.15 3.55
N LEU A 63 -2.50 -4.11 4.74
CA LEU A 63 -2.09 -4.91 5.90
C LEU A 63 -2.46 -6.39 5.73
N ARG A 64 -3.55 -6.70 5.00
CA ARG A 64 -3.94 -8.09 4.69
C ARG A 64 -2.90 -8.80 3.85
N SER A 65 -2.34 -8.12 2.85
CA SER A 65 -1.24 -8.65 2.04
C SER A 65 -0.01 -9.01 2.88
N GLY A 66 0.34 -8.13 3.84
CA GLY A 66 1.45 -8.38 4.78
C GLY A 66 1.24 -9.60 5.67
N ILE A 67 0.04 -9.77 6.24
CA ILE A 67 -0.29 -10.95 7.06
C ILE A 67 -0.29 -12.24 6.22
N ALA A 68 -0.73 -12.17 4.96
CA ALA A 68 -0.74 -13.33 4.06
C ALA A 68 0.69 -13.86 3.76
N VAL A 69 1.72 -13.01 3.80
CA VAL A 69 3.12 -13.46 3.69
C VAL A 69 3.53 -14.31 4.89
N LEU A 70 3.14 -13.89 6.10
CA LEU A 70 3.43 -14.64 7.33
C LEU A 70 2.74 -16.00 7.34
N GLY A 71 1.47 -16.08 6.89
CA GLY A 71 0.75 -17.35 6.74
C GLY A 71 1.48 -18.33 5.83
N ARG A 72 1.95 -17.89 4.66
CA ARG A 72 2.72 -18.73 3.73
C ARG A 72 4.09 -19.18 4.29
N ALA A 73 4.71 -18.36 5.13
CA ALA A 73 5.98 -18.72 5.77
C ALA A 73 5.77 -19.77 6.88
N THR A 74 4.64 -19.71 7.60
CA THR A 74 4.32 -20.66 8.67
C THR A 74 4.01 -22.06 8.14
N GLU A 75 3.32 -22.18 7.00
CA GLU A 75 3.01 -23.48 6.38
C GLU A 75 4.26 -24.23 5.87
N LYS A 76 5.32 -23.50 5.50
CA LYS A 76 6.60 -24.11 5.11
C LYS A 76 7.40 -24.67 6.28
N ILE A 77 7.15 -24.18 7.49
CA ILE A 77 7.88 -24.59 8.71
C ILE A 77 7.17 -25.77 9.39
N SER A 78 5.87 -25.97 9.18
CA SER A 78 5.06 -26.96 9.89
C SER A 78 5.09 -28.39 9.34
N THR A 79 5.86 -28.69 8.29
CA THR A 79 5.94 -30.07 7.75
C THR A 79 7.26 -30.72 8.13
N ASN A 80 7.19 -31.75 8.98
CA ASN A 80 8.25 -32.68 9.45
C ASN A 80 8.80 -32.52 10.88
N LEU A 81 7.95 -32.47 11.92
CA LEU A 81 8.42 -32.81 13.27
C LEU A 81 7.48 -33.70 14.10
N ALA A 82 6.32 -34.12 13.58
CA ALA A 82 5.37 -34.94 14.34
C ALA A 82 5.44 -36.46 14.06
N GLN A 83 6.37 -36.92 13.22
CA GLN A 83 6.48 -38.35 12.86
C GLN A 83 7.94 -38.82 12.81
N SER A 84 8.61 -38.89 13.97
CA SER A 84 9.74 -39.82 14.13
C SER A 84 9.98 -40.08 15.61
N HIS A 85 9.89 -41.35 16.00
CA HIS A 85 10.14 -41.97 17.32
C HIS A 85 8.96 -42.06 18.30
N GLU A 86 8.08 -43.04 18.06
CA GLU A 86 7.53 -43.85 19.15
C GLU A 86 7.11 -45.22 18.59
N GLU A 87 8.05 -46.18 18.51
CA GLU A 87 7.78 -47.64 18.47
C GLU A 87 9.11 -48.39 18.35
N ARG A 88 9.76 -48.62 19.50
CA ARG A 88 10.68 -49.76 19.78
C ARG A 88 11.20 -49.64 21.21
N ALA A 89 10.29 -49.77 22.18
CA ALA A 89 10.64 -50.05 23.56
C ALA A 89 9.48 -50.74 24.26
N THR A 90 9.17 -51.98 23.88
CA THR A 90 8.51 -52.97 24.74
C THR A 90 8.58 -54.36 24.09
N ALA A 91 8.88 -55.34 24.94
CA ALA A 91 9.08 -56.78 24.72
C ALA A 91 10.49 -57.23 24.33
#